data_AF-A0A8S2G481-F1
#
_entry.id   AF-A0A8S2G481-F1
#
_cell.length_a   1.000
_cell.length_b   1.000
_cell.length_c   1.000
_cell.angle_alpha   90.00
_cell.angle_beta   90.00
_cell.angle_gamma   90.00
#
_symmetry.space_group_name_H-M   'P 1'
#
loop_
_entity.id
_entity.type
_entity.pdbx_description
1 polymer ?
#
loop_
_entity_poly.entity_id
_entity_poly.type
_entity_poly.pdbx_seq_one_letter_code
_entity_poly.pdbx_strand_id
1 'polypeptide(L)'
;SSIIGEYSPSICERYRQIMLTEGIHCCNRVYKYFGSSPSQLKEHSFWFIILQPSETIESVRNSLGNLSKINNMATYVARLGLYLTSTTPTDIKLKYVEPPISICQMHISCYP
;
A
#
# COMPACT_ATOMS: atom_id res chain seq x y z
N SER A 1 6.74 -31.17 -8.82
CA SER A 1 5.95 -30.70 -7.67
C SER A 1 5.71 -29.21 -7.79
N SER A 2 4.54 -28.80 -8.27
CA SER A 2 4.16 -27.39 -8.27
C SER A 2 2.69 -27.35 -7.86
N ILE A 3 2.47 -27.18 -6.56
CA ILE A 3 1.16 -26.88 -5.98
C ILE A 3 0.85 -25.45 -6.39
N ILE A 4 0.32 -25.27 -7.60
CA ILE A 4 -0.48 -24.09 -7.91
C ILE A 4 -1.91 -24.59 -7.69
N GLY A 5 -2.37 -24.52 -6.43
CA GLY A 5 -3.75 -24.84 -6.13
C GLY A 5 -4.64 -23.94 -7.00
N GLU A 6 -5.52 -24.53 -7.79
CA GLU A 6 -6.52 -23.79 -8.55
C GLU A 6 -7.43 -23.08 -7.55
N TYR A 7 -7.18 -21.79 -7.31
CA TYR A 7 -8.05 -20.97 -6.51
C TYR A 7 -9.40 -20.81 -7.24
N SER A 8 -10.50 -21.03 -6.52
CA SER A 8 -11.83 -20.76 -7.06
C SER A 8 -11.88 -19.33 -7.62
N PRO A 9 -12.36 -19.14 -8.87
CA PRO A 9 -12.47 -17.82 -9.49
C PRO A 9 -13.19 -16.80 -8.60
N SER A 10 -14.15 -17.27 -7.78
CA SER A 10 -14.90 -16.45 -6.82
C SER A 10 -14.02 -15.82 -5.73
N ILE A 11 -12.97 -16.50 -5.27
CA ILE A 11 -12.06 -16.01 -4.23
C ILE A 11 -11.15 -14.92 -4.80
N CYS A 12 -10.60 -15.16 -6.00
CA CYS A 12 -9.76 -14.19 -6.69
C CYS A 12 -10.54 -12.90 -6.98
N GLU A 13 -11.80 -13.01 -7.39
CA GLU A 13 -12.64 -11.85 -7.64
C GLU A 13 -12.94 -11.07 -6.37
N ARG A 14 -13.31 -11.76 -5.28
CA ARG A 14 -13.54 -11.11 -3.98
C ARG A 14 -12.29 -10.41 -3.46
N TYR A 15 -11.12 -11.03 -3.60
CA TYR A 15 -9.85 -10.42 -3.23
C TYR A 15 -9.59 -9.15 -4.06
N ARG A 16 -9.83 -9.21 -5.37
CA ARG A 16 -9.70 -8.07 -6.28
C ARG A 16 -10.62 -6.93 -5.87
N GLN A 17 -11.88 -7.21 -5.58
CA GLN A 17 -12.86 -6.21 -5.14
C GLN A 17 -12.41 -5.51 -3.86
N ILE A 18 -12.08 -6.29 -2.82
CA ILE A 18 -11.64 -5.73 -1.52
C ILE A 18 -10.37 -4.91 -1.68
N MET A 19 -9.36 -5.44 -2.38
CA MET A 19 -8.07 -4.76 -2.48
C MET A 19 -8.11 -3.54 -3.39
N LEU A 20 -8.74 -3.63 -4.57
CA LEU A 20 -8.61 -2.59 -5.60
C LEU A 20 -9.77 -1.60 -5.63
N THR A 21 -10.93 -1.94 -5.09
CA THR A 21 -12.15 -1.12 -5.23
C THR A 21 -12.75 -0.69 -3.90
N GLU A 22 -13.17 -1.64 -3.07
CA GLU A 22 -13.94 -1.36 -1.85
C GLU A 22 -13.04 -0.90 -0.70
N GLY A 23 -11.87 -1.50 -0.55
CA GLY A 23 -11.03 -1.35 0.63
C GLY A 23 -11.53 -2.19 1.80
N ILE A 24 -10.85 -2.08 2.93
CA ILE A 24 -11.19 -2.77 4.18
C ILE A 24 -11.94 -1.80 5.08
N HIS A 25 -13.14 -2.19 5.51
CA HIS A 25 -13.95 -1.42 6.46
C HIS A 25 -13.60 -1.86 7.88
N CYS A 26 -13.07 -0.94 8.70
CA CYS A 26 -12.73 -1.21 10.09
C CYS A 26 -12.87 0.06 10.93
N CYS A 27 -13.42 -0.04 12.15
CA CYS A 27 -13.57 1.08 13.08
C CYS A 27 -14.19 2.35 12.45
N ASN A 28 -15.23 2.17 11.63
CA ASN A 28 -15.92 3.25 10.92
C ASN A 28 -15.04 4.04 9.92
N ARG A 29 -13.96 3.43 9.44
CA ARG A 29 -13.03 3.97 8.45
C ARG A 29 -12.87 2.98 7.30
N VAL A 30 -12.53 3.51 6.12
CA VAL A 30 -12.25 2.71 4.93
C VAL A 30 -10.77 2.80 4.62
N TYR A 31 -10.11 1.65 4.69
CA TYR A 31 -8.69 1.49 4.42
C TYR A 31 -8.52 1.04 2.97
N LYS A 32 -8.01 1.91 2.12
CA LYS A 32 -7.77 1.63 0.70
C LYS A 32 -6.35 1.12 0.49
N TYR A 33 -6.19 0.12 -0.37
CA TYR A 33 -4.89 -0.44 -0.69
C TYR A 33 -3.97 0.64 -1.29
N PHE A 34 -2.75 0.71 -0.77
CA PHE A 34 -1.77 1.71 -1.17
C PHE A 34 -0.56 1.12 -1.87
N GLY A 35 -0.08 -0.05 -1.43
CA GLY A 35 1.06 -0.73 -2.04
C GLY A 35 1.61 -1.83 -1.16
N SER A 36 2.57 -2.60 -1.69
CA SER A 36 3.27 -3.64 -0.94
C SER A 36 4.62 -3.97 -1.58
N SER A 37 5.71 -3.88 -0.82
CA SER A 37 7.03 -4.27 -1.31
C SER A 37 7.14 -5.79 -1.53
N PRO A 38 8.17 -6.27 -2.27
CA PRO A 38 8.38 -7.72 -2.42
C PRO A 38 8.53 -8.47 -1.10
N SER A 39 9.16 -7.87 -0.08
CA SER A 39 9.28 -8.49 1.25
C SER A 39 7.93 -8.54 1.96
N GLN A 40 7.13 -7.48 1.86
CA GLN A 40 5.79 -7.46 2.44
C GLN A 40 4.86 -8.48 1.79
N LEU A 41 4.93 -8.68 0.47
CA LEU A 41 4.16 -9.73 -0.21
C LEU A 41 4.51 -11.13 0.31
N LYS A 42 5.79 -11.40 0.61
CA LYS A 42 6.22 -12.68 1.20
C LYS A 42 5.66 -12.88 2.61
N GLU A 43 5.45 -11.80 3.35
CA GLU A 43 4.89 -11.80 4.71
C GLU A 43 3.37 -11.60 4.74
N HIS A 44 2.69 -11.60 3.58
CA HIS A 44 1.27 -11.29 3.46
C HIS A 44 0.88 -9.96 4.12
N SER A 45 1.78 -8.98 4.00
CA SER A 45 1.67 -7.63 4.54
C SER A 45 1.40 -6.63 3.43
N PHE A 46 0.60 -5.61 3.72
CA PHE A 46 0.24 -4.57 2.75
C PHE A 46 0.09 -3.23 3.45
N TRP A 47 0.35 -2.15 2.72
CA TRP A 47 0.06 -0.79 3.17
C TRP A 47 -1.33 -0.38 2.73
N PHE A 48 -2.07 0.18 3.66
CA PHE A 48 -3.37 0.79 3.42
C PHE A 48 -3.40 2.22 3.95
N ILE A 49 -4.23 3.05 3.33
CA ILE A 49 -4.42 4.43 3.75
C ILE A 49 -5.90 4.77 3.88
N ILE A 50 -6.19 5.76 4.70
CA ILE A 50 -7.50 6.41 4.73
C ILE A 50 -7.40 7.65 3.86
N LEU A 51 -8.27 7.74 2.86
CA LEU A 51 -8.36 8.90 1.98
C LEU A 51 -9.30 9.94 2.60
N GLN A 52 -8.93 11.22 2.48
CA GLN A 52 -9.87 12.32 2.67
C GLN A 52 -10.84 12.38 1.47
N PRO A 53 -12.02 13.02 1.62
CA PRO A 53 -13.03 13.06 0.57
C PRO A 53 -12.56 13.62 -0.79
N SER A 54 -11.55 14.49 -0.80
CA SER A 54 -10.97 15.09 -2.00
C SER A 54 -9.73 14.36 -2.53
N GLU A 55 -9.26 13.32 -1.84
CA GLU A 55 -8.02 12.62 -2.19
C GLU A 55 -8.30 11.35 -3.00
N THR A 56 -7.39 11.04 -3.92
CA THR A 56 -7.32 9.74 -4.60
C THR A 56 -6.01 9.05 -4.22
N ILE A 57 -5.95 7.72 -4.39
CA ILE A 57 -4.69 6.99 -4.20
C ILE A 57 -3.57 7.57 -5.07
N GLU A 58 -3.90 7.98 -6.28
CA GLU A 58 -2.95 8.58 -7.21
C GLU A 58 -2.48 9.96 -6.75
N SER A 59 -3.39 10.83 -6.26
CA SER A 59 -3.00 12.14 -5.74
C SER A 59 -2.10 12.01 -4.52
N VAL A 60 -2.36 11.05 -3.63
CA VAL A 60 -1.51 10.77 -2.47
C VAL A 60 -0.14 10.25 -2.92
N ARG A 61 -0.07 9.32 -3.87
CA ARG A 61 1.22 8.84 -4.42
C ARG A 61 2.03 9.96 -5.06
N ASN A 62 1.37 10.87 -5.77
CA ASN A 62 2.00 12.03 -6.39
C ASN A 62 2.49 13.04 -5.35
N SER A 63 1.83 13.13 -4.18
CA SER A 63 2.27 13.99 -3.08
C SER A 63 3.59 13.53 -2.46
N LEU A 64 3.86 12.21 -2.44
CA LEU A 64 5.10 11.65 -1.89
C LEU A 64 6.33 12.05 -2.72
N GLY A 65 6.16 12.25 -4.02
CA GLY A 65 7.23 12.71 -4.91
C GLY A 65 7.03 12.30 -6.36
N ASN A 66 8.01 12.61 -7.20
CA ASN A 66 7.96 12.27 -8.62
C ASN A 66 8.40 10.81 -8.86
N LEU A 67 7.43 9.90 -8.84
CA LEU A 67 7.63 8.48 -9.18
C LEU A 67 7.29 8.16 -10.65
N SER A 68 6.84 9.15 -11.44
CA SER A 68 6.30 8.95 -12.79
C SER A 68 7.32 8.42 -13.80
N LYS A 69 8.62 8.55 -13.52
CA LYS A 69 9.71 8.05 -14.39
C LYS A 69 10.07 6.57 -14.13
N ILE A 70 9.44 5.91 -13.16
CA ILE A 70 9.78 4.54 -12.77
C ILE A 70 8.81 3.57 -13.46
N ASN A 71 9.29 2.91 -14.50
CA ASN A 71 8.47 1.95 -15.27
C ASN A 71 8.47 0.54 -14.66
N ASN A 72 9.47 0.22 -13.82
CA ASN A 72 9.56 -1.07 -13.16
C ASN A 72 8.72 -1.07 -11.87
N MET A 73 7.70 -1.93 -11.82
CA MET A 73 6.80 -2.04 -10.66
C MET A 73 7.52 -2.38 -9.35
N ALA A 74 8.50 -3.30 -9.37
CA ALA A 74 9.23 -3.67 -8.16
C ALA A 74 10.05 -2.49 -7.62
N THR A 75 10.73 -1.76 -8.51
CA THR A 75 11.45 -0.53 -8.15
C THR A 75 10.50 0.56 -7.67
N TYR A 76 9.35 0.73 -8.33
CA TYR A 76 8.34 1.71 -7.96
C TYR A 76 7.88 1.49 -6.52
N VAL A 77 7.47 0.26 -6.17
CA VAL A 77 6.96 -0.03 -4.83
C VAL A 77 8.07 -0.02 -3.77
N ALA A 78 9.31 -0.42 -4.13
CA ALA A 78 10.45 -0.27 -3.22
C ALA A 78 10.70 1.21 -2.85
N ARG A 79 10.62 2.13 -3.82
CA ARG A 79 10.75 3.57 -3.55
C ARG A 79 9.56 4.15 -2.80
N LEU A 80 8.35 3.69 -3.11
CA LEU A 80 7.15 4.06 -2.35
C LEU A 80 7.31 3.71 -0.87
N GLY A 81 7.87 2.54 -0.57
CA GLY A 81 8.13 2.08 0.80
C GLY A 81 9.08 2.95 1.61
N LEU A 82 10.02 3.65 0.97
CA LEU A 82 10.96 4.54 1.67
C LEU A 82 10.23 5.67 2.40
N TYR A 83 9.17 6.22 1.80
CA TYR A 83 8.33 7.25 2.42
C TYR A 83 7.56 6.77 3.65
N LEU A 84 7.50 5.45 3.86
CA LEU A 84 6.77 4.80 4.95
C LEU A 84 7.70 4.31 6.05
N THR A 85 9.00 4.51 5.88
CA THR A 85 9.98 4.19 6.90
C THR A 85 9.98 5.25 8.00
N SER A 86 10.14 4.81 9.25
CA SER A 86 10.31 5.72 10.37
C SER A 86 11.65 6.46 10.19
N THR A 87 11.58 7.77 9.99
CA THR A 87 12.75 8.63 9.86
C THR A 87 12.72 9.70 10.94
N THR A 88 13.87 10.03 11.50
CA THR A 88 14.02 11.20 12.38
C THR A 88 14.49 12.36 11.51
N PRO A 89 13.71 13.46 11.38
CA PRO A 89 14.15 14.64 10.65
C PRO A 89 15.47 15.13 11.21
N THR A 90 16.45 15.33 10.34
CA THR A 90 17.64 16.11 10.67
C THR A 90 17.32 17.56 10.36
N ASP A 91 17.70 18.51 11.21
CA ASP A 91 17.41 19.96 11.11
C ASP A 91 18.04 20.66 9.88
N ILE A 92 18.36 19.91 8.84
CA ILE A 92 18.81 20.35 7.55
C ILE A 92 17.56 20.76 6.77
N LYS A 93 17.47 22.04 6.34
CA LYS A 93 16.37 22.56 5.53
C LYS A 93 16.38 21.99 4.11
N LEU A 94 15.99 20.73 3.97
CA LEU A 94 15.55 20.14 2.71
C LEU A 94 14.03 20.27 2.65
N LYS A 95 13.45 20.34 1.44
CA LYS A 95 12.00 20.34 1.26
C LYS A 95 11.44 19.02 1.79
N TYR A 96 11.06 18.99 3.06
CA TYR A 96 10.46 17.83 3.70
C TYR A 96 9.06 17.65 3.12
N VAL A 97 8.78 16.44 2.64
CA VAL A 97 7.43 16.02 2.29
C VAL A 97 6.93 15.24 3.50
N GLU A 98 6.00 15.83 4.26
CA GLU A 98 5.38 15.12 5.37
C GLU A 98 4.65 13.89 4.82
N PRO A 99 4.90 12.67 5.35
CA PRO A 99 4.12 11.51 4.97
C PRO A 99 2.66 11.72 5.41
N PRO A 100 1.68 11.30 4.59
CA PRO A 100 0.28 11.46 4.94
C PRO A 100 0.00 10.68 6.24
N ILE A 101 -0.61 11.36 7.21
CA ILE A 101 -0.72 10.99 8.63
C ILE A 101 -1.66 9.76 8.87
N SER A 102 -1.96 8.93 7.86
CA SER A 102 -2.91 7.82 8.00
C SER A 102 -2.52 6.55 7.23
N ILE A 103 -1.23 6.28 7.06
CA ILE A 103 -0.76 5.01 6.50
C ILE A 103 -0.65 3.95 7.60
N CYS A 104 -1.31 2.81 7.40
CA CYS A 104 -1.28 1.66 8.29
C CYS A 104 -0.74 0.43 7.55
N GLN A 105 0.19 -0.30 8.17
CA GLN A 105 0.60 -1.62 7.71
C GLN A 105 -0.35 -2.65 8.32
N MET A 106 -1.01 -3.44 7.47
CA MET A 106 -1.87 -4.54 7.89
C MET A 106 -1.27 -5.87 7.46
N HIS A 107 -1.20 -6.82 8.39
CA HIS A 107 -0.82 -8.21 8.13
C HIS A 107 -2.08 -9.07 8.00
N ILE A 108 -2.18 -9.82 6.91
CA ILE A 108 -3.26 -10.80 6.74
C ILE A 108 -2.74 -12.14 7.23
N SER A 109 -3.10 -12.51 8.46
CA SER A 109 -2.90 -13.87 8.96
C SER A 109 -4.02 -14.77 8.44
N CYS A 110 -3.74 -15.59 7.44
CA CYS A 110 -4.58 -16.74 7.15
C CYS A 110 -4.32 -17.80 8.23
N TYR A 111 -5.24 -17.96 9.18
CA TYR A 111 -5.26 -19.16 10.03
C TYR A 111 -5.73 -20.35 9.18
N PRO A 112 -5.07 -21.52 9.29
CA PRO A 112 -5.45 -22.74 8.57
C PRO A 112 -6.81 -23.29 9.01
#